data_AF-A0A8B9LDM6-F1
#
_entry.id   AF-A0A8B9LDM6-F1
#
_cell.length_a   1.000
_cell.length_b   1.000
_cell.length_c   1.000
_cell.angle_alpha   90.00
_cell.angle_beta   90.00
_cell.angle_gamma   90.00
#
_symmetry.space_group_name_H-M   'P 1'
#
loop_
_entity.id
_entity.type
_entity.pdbx_description
1 polymer ?
#
loop_
_entity_poly.entity_id
_entity_poly.type
_entity_poly.pdbx_seq_one_letter_code
_entity_poly.pdbx_strand_id
1 'polypeptide(L)'
;MKTHALFFLLLLACMYPSLAQGTYENCCLKYANEVKANVKKRIVSYKVQQTDGGCNIAAVVFKLKRGKTFCGDPQKPWVKDLMKKNKRI
;
A
#
# COMPACT_ATOMS: atom_id res chain seq x y z
N MET A 1 -46.56 -18.61 -13.28
CA MET A 1 -46.09 -17.54 -12.35
C MET A 1 -44.96 -17.99 -11.42
N LYS A 2 -45.06 -19.15 -10.75
CA LYS A 2 -43.99 -19.66 -9.85
C LYS A 2 -42.64 -19.95 -10.53
N THR A 3 -42.67 -20.47 -11.76
CA THR A 3 -41.47 -20.79 -12.56
C THR A 3 -40.71 -19.55 -13.02
N HIS A 4 -41.42 -18.48 -13.40
CA HIS A 4 -40.81 -17.20 -13.76
C HIS A 4 -40.18 -16.51 -12.55
N ALA A 5 -40.79 -16.63 -11.36
CA ALA A 5 -40.22 -16.11 -10.12
C ALA A 5 -38.89 -16.80 -9.78
N LEU A 6 -38.82 -18.13 -9.96
CA LEU A 6 -37.57 -18.89 -9.77
C LEU A 6 -36.49 -18.49 -10.77
N PHE A 7 -36.88 -18.28 -12.03
CA PHE A 7 -35.95 -17.83 -13.08
C PHE A 7 -35.40 -16.43 -12.80
N PHE A 8 -36.26 -15.50 -12.37
CA PHE A 8 -35.84 -14.16 -11.95
C PHE A 8 -34.93 -14.17 -10.73
N LEU A 9 -35.23 -15.00 -9.72
CA LEU A 9 -34.37 -15.19 -8.54
C LEU A 9 -32.99 -15.74 -8.91
N LEU A 10 -32.92 -16.68 -9.85
CA LEU A 10 -31.67 -17.24 -10.35
C LEU A 10 -30.82 -16.17 -11.06
N LEU A 11 -31.45 -15.33 -11.89
CA LEU A 11 -30.78 -14.23 -12.59
C LEU A 11 -30.23 -13.17 -11.62
N LEU A 12 -30.98 -12.82 -10.59
CA LEU A 12 -30.55 -11.88 -9.53
C LEU A 12 -29.34 -12.40 -8.74
N ALA A 13 -29.28 -13.71 -8.48
CA ALA A 13 -28.15 -14.34 -7.79
C ALA A 13 -26.88 -14.36 -8.67
N CYS A 14 -27.01 -14.53 -9.98
CA CYS A 14 -25.88 -14.49 -10.92
C CYS A 14 -25.35 -13.06 -11.18
N MET A 15 -26.15 -12.03 -10.88
CA MET A 15 -25.81 -10.62 -11.02
C MET A 15 -25.18 -10.01 -9.77
N TYR A 16 -24.89 -10.79 -8.72
CA TYR A 16 -24.01 -10.35 -7.64
C TYR A 16 -22.56 -10.46 -8.11
N PRO A 17 -21.91 -9.38 -8.57
CA PRO A 17 -20.48 -9.43 -8.78
C PRO A 17 -19.84 -9.80 -7.44
N SER A 18 -18.96 -10.81 -7.47
CA SER A 18 -18.04 -11.08 -6.37
C SER A 18 -17.35 -9.76 -6.04
N LEU A 19 -17.57 -9.22 -4.85
CA LEU A 19 -16.75 -8.14 -4.29
C LEU A 19 -15.36 -8.70 -3.94
N ALA A 20 -14.68 -9.29 -4.91
CA ALA A 20 -13.24 -9.45 -4.88
C ALA A 20 -12.63 -8.10 -5.28
N GLN A 21 -12.91 -7.06 -4.48
CA GLN A 21 -12.01 -5.91 -4.41
C GLN A 21 -10.76 -6.42 -3.70
N GLY A 22 -9.96 -7.24 -4.41
CA GLY A 22 -8.59 -7.47 -4.02
C GLY A 22 -7.94 -6.10 -4.01
N THR A 23 -7.79 -5.51 -2.83
CA THR A 23 -6.91 -4.37 -2.66
C THR A 23 -5.53 -4.91 -3.01
N TYR A 24 -5.10 -4.72 -4.25
CA TYR A 24 -3.71 -4.94 -4.61
C TYR A 24 -2.90 -4.08 -3.65
N GLU A 25 -2.27 -4.73 -2.66
CA GLU A 25 -1.41 -4.01 -1.75
C GLU A 25 -0.35 -3.33 -2.62
N ASN A 26 -0.24 -2.01 -2.49
CA ASN A 26 0.79 -1.26 -3.20
C ASN A 26 2.12 -1.53 -2.49
N CYS A 27 2.64 -2.74 -2.67
CA CYS A 27 3.90 -3.19 -2.10
C CYS A 27 5.06 -2.44 -2.76
N CYS A 28 6.07 -2.12 -1.96
CA CYS A 28 7.37 -1.79 -2.50
C CYS A 28 7.93 -2.97 -3.29
N LEU A 29 8.37 -2.72 -4.52
CA LEU A 29 9.08 -3.70 -5.35
C LEU A 29 10.56 -3.35 -5.52
N LYS A 30 10.92 -2.08 -5.29
CA LYS A 30 12.29 -1.56 -5.40
C LYS A 30 12.55 -0.51 -4.34
N TYR A 31 13.80 -0.40 -3.91
CA TYR A 31 14.24 0.65 -3.01
C TYR A 31 14.79 1.85 -3.77
N ALA A 32 14.62 3.04 -3.21
CA ALA A 32 15.36 4.22 -3.63
C ALA A 32 16.81 4.08 -3.16
N ASN A 33 17.77 4.20 -4.09
CA ASN A 33 19.20 4.14 -3.76
C ASN A 33 19.62 5.35 -2.91
N GLU A 34 19.25 6.55 -3.36
CA GLU A 34 19.50 7.79 -2.66
C GLU A 34 18.40 8.81 -2.95
N VAL A 35 18.14 9.68 -1.98
CA VAL A 35 17.09 10.68 -2.04
C VAL A 35 17.69 12.05 -1.72
N LYS A 36 17.45 13.03 -2.60
CA LYS A 36 17.94 14.42 -2.42
C LYS A 36 17.46 14.99 -1.07
N ALA A 37 18.29 15.80 -0.42
CA ALA A 37 17.97 16.43 0.87
C ALA A 37 16.63 17.20 0.86
N ASN A 38 16.31 17.89 -0.23
CA ASN A 38 15.04 18.62 -0.40
C ASN A 38 13.81 17.70 -0.44
N VAL A 39 13.97 16.43 -0.85
CA VAL A 39 12.90 15.44 -0.78
C VAL A 39 12.74 14.94 0.65
N LYS A 40 13.85 14.66 1.35
CA LYS A 40 13.84 14.25 2.77
C LYS A 40 13.11 15.25 3.67
N LYS A 41 13.26 16.56 3.43
CA LYS A 41 12.55 17.64 4.15
C LYS A 41 11.04 17.69 3.90
N ARG A 42 10.54 17.06 2.82
CA ARG A 42 9.12 17.07 2.42
C ARG A 42 8.35 15.83 2.88
N ILE A 43 8.99 14.93 3.62
CA ILE A 43 8.35 13.74 4.19
C ILE A 43 7.37 14.19 5.27
N VAL A 44 6.14 13.70 5.18
CA VAL A 44 5.06 13.98 6.15
C VAL A 44 4.79 12.80 7.06
N SER A 45 5.00 11.57 6.59
CA SER A 45 4.83 10.36 7.40
C SER A 45 5.58 9.19 6.76
N TYR A 46 5.68 8.09 7.49
CA TYR A 46 6.18 6.83 6.96
C TYR A 46 5.33 5.65 7.44
N LYS A 47 5.31 4.56 6.66
CA LYS A 47 4.72 3.27 7.02
C LYS A 47 5.79 2.19 6.90
N VAL A 48 5.82 1.27 7.85
CA VAL A 48 6.66 0.06 7.75
C VAL A 48 5.84 -1.01 7.02
N GLN A 49 6.41 -1.55 5.96
CA GLN A 49 5.89 -2.69 5.23
C GLN A 49 6.60 -3.94 5.75
N GLN A 50 5.81 -4.88 6.26
CA GLN A 50 6.27 -6.19 6.71
C GLN A 50 6.16 -7.21 5.56
N THR A 51 6.72 -8.40 5.79
CA THR A 51 6.61 -9.53 4.87
C THR A 51 5.63 -10.56 5.45
N ASP A 52 4.36 -10.19 5.53
CA ASP A 52 3.25 -10.93 6.14
C ASP A 52 2.44 -11.75 5.13
N GLY A 53 3.04 -12.08 3.97
CA GLY A 53 2.44 -12.89 2.91
C GLY A 53 1.77 -12.09 1.79
N GLY A 54 1.48 -10.79 2.01
CA GLY A 54 1.04 -9.86 0.96
C GLY A 54 2.20 -9.24 0.18
N CYS A 55 3.22 -8.77 0.90
CA CYS A 55 4.43 -8.19 0.30
C CYS A 55 5.66 -9.08 0.51
N ASN A 56 6.47 -9.25 -0.54
CA ASN A 56 7.65 -10.14 -0.53
C ASN A 56 8.94 -9.47 0.00
N ILE A 57 8.94 -8.15 0.22
CA ILE A 57 10.10 -7.42 0.73
C ILE A 57 9.73 -6.51 1.90
N ALA A 58 10.61 -6.43 2.89
CA ALA A 58 10.48 -5.49 4.00
C ALA A 58 10.91 -4.09 3.53
N ALA A 59 10.06 -3.09 3.72
CA ALA A 59 10.34 -1.74 3.23
C ALA A 59 9.82 -0.65 4.17
N VAL A 60 10.38 0.55 4.04
CA VAL A 60 9.85 1.75 4.68
C VAL A 60 9.26 2.65 3.61
N VAL A 61 7.94 2.79 3.59
CA VAL A 61 7.22 3.65 2.64
C VAL A 61 7.18 5.05 3.23
N PHE A 62 7.95 5.98 2.67
CA PHE A 62 7.89 7.39 3.04
C PHE A 62 6.83 8.10 2.19
N LYS A 63 5.95 8.85 2.84
CA LYS A 63 4.95 9.70 2.19
C LYS A 63 5.41 11.14 2.20
N LEU A 64 5.37 11.78 1.04
CA LEU A 64 5.69 13.18 0.82
C LEU A 64 4.41 14.02 0.83
N LYS A 65 4.59 15.34 0.98
CA LYS A 65 3.52 16.31 0.65
C LYS A 65 2.98 16.04 -0.77
N ARG A 66 1.66 16.18 -0.94
CA ARG A 66 0.93 15.89 -2.20
C ARG A 66 0.82 14.41 -2.58
N GLY A 67 0.93 13.50 -1.61
CA GLY A 67 0.58 12.08 -1.79
C GLY A 67 1.61 11.23 -2.52
N LYS A 68 2.73 11.81 -2.99
CA LYS A 68 3.84 11.03 -3.57
C LYS A 68 4.49 10.16 -2.50
N THR A 69 4.93 8.95 -2.85
CA THR A 69 5.61 8.03 -1.94
C THR A 69 6.93 7.54 -2.54
N PHE A 70 7.84 7.07 -1.69
CA PHE A 70 9.02 6.31 -2.11
C PHE A 70 9.38 5.27 -1.07
N CYS A 71 10.01 4.19 -1.52
CA CYS A 71 10.41 3.06 -0.69
C CYS A 71 11.88 3.18 -0.27
N GLY A 72 12.16 3.04 1.01
CA GLY A 72 13.51 2.94 1.56
C GLY A 72 13.79 1.53 2.09
N ASP A 73 15.02 1.08 1.93
CA ASP A 73 15.53 -0.16 2.51
C ASP A 73 15.72 0.02 4.03
N PRO A 74 15.01 -0.74 4.89
CA PRO A 74 15.10 -0.63 6.35
C PRO A 74 16.51 -0.93 6.89
N GLN A 75 17.38 -1.59 6.11
CA GLN A 75 18.75 -1.89 6.52
C GLN A 75 19.69 -0.69 6.35
N LYS A 76 19.36 0.28 5.49
CA LYS A 76 20.24 1.43 5.21
C LYS A 76 20.24 2.46 6.37
N PRO A 77 21.41 2.98 6.79
CA PRO A 77 21.52 3.95 7.89
C PRO A 77 20.65 5.19 7.67
N TRP A 78 20.68 5.78 6.47
CA TRP A 78 19.92 6.99 6.16
C TRP A 78 18.40 6.78 6.27
N VAL A 79 17.89 5.57 6.03
CA VAL A 79 16.47 5.24 6.20
C VAL A 79 16.12 5.21 7.68
N LYS A 80 16.95 4.56 8.51
CA LYS A 80 16.78 4.53 9.96
C LYS A 80 16.83 5.93 10.57
N ASP A 81 17.71 6.80 10.07
CA ASP A 81 17.81 8.19 10.54
C ASP A 81 16.56 8.99 10.18
N LEU A 82 16.01 8.81 8.97
CA LEU A 82 14.73 9.41 8.60
C LEU A 82 13.58 8.88 9.45
N MET A 83 13.53 7.58 9.74
CA MET A 83 12.51 7.02 10.64
C MET A 83 12.60 7.66 12.03
N LYS A 84 13.80 7.74 12.62
CA LYS A 84 14.00 8.37 13.94
C LYS A 84 13.56 9.83 13.94
N LYS A 85 13.89 10.58 12.88
CA LYS A 85 13.51 11.99 12.72
C LYS A 85 11.99 12.16 12.58
N ASN A 86 11.35 11.26 11.86
CA ASN A 86 9.93 11.35 11.52
C ASN A 86 9.01 10.58 12.48
N LYS A 87 9.54 9.85 13.49
CA LYS A 87 8.77 9.15 14.52
C LYS A 87 8.05 10.09 15.50
N ARG A 88 8.41 11.37 15.50
CA ARG A 88 7.87 12.42 16.38
C ARG A 88 6.81 13.31 15.70
N ILE A 89 6.48 13.01 14.45
CA ILE A 89 5.40 13.65 13.69
C ILE A 89 4.17 12.78 13.87
#